data_AF-A0A453QMN0-F1
#
_entry.id   AF-A0A453QMN0-F1
#
_cell.length_a   1.000
_cell.length_b   1.000
_cell.length_c   1.000
_cell.angle_alpha   90.00
_cell.angle_beta   90.00
_cell.angle_gamma   90.00
#
_symmetry.space_group_name_H-M   'P 1'
#
loop_
_entity.id
_entity.type
_entity.pdbx_description
1 polymer ?
#
loop_
_entity_poly.entity_id
_entity_poly.type
_entity_poly.pdbx_seq_one_letter_code
_entity_poly.pdbx_strand_id
1 'polypeptide(L)'
;PSIGQAIFSVWMAIGSILGYAAVAYGTWHRWFPSLKTSACCDACADLKGAFLTAVVLIVISTVVTMLLADEQSLDNEGVGGAAFAQTCGGLNAFIDLFASLKNMSPAMFRVLALTAFTWLSWFPFLQYNTDWMGREIYHGNPNGVADMADDKYNAGVREGAIGLLLCSASLGATSFLIPKLCRKLTSKVIWSISLFSVFLIMAGMVAVGVVSTKGYSPSLSTSLTVAGPDNLNALALTMFALIGIPQAVLYSVPWAVAAEVVAGEGGGQGLGFLCDL
;
A
#
# COMPACT_ATOMS: atom_id res chain seq x y z
N PRO A 1 9.41 -10.02 14.42
CA PRO A 1 9.00 -10.46 13.06
C PRO A 1 9.77 -11.71 12.65
N SER A 2 9.05 -12.74 12.23
CA SER A 2 9.64 -13.98 11.72
C SER A 2 10.10 -13.87 10.26
N ILE A 3 10.81 -14.89 9.77
CA ILE A 3 11.31 -14.91 8.39
C ILE A 3 10.11 -15.01 7.43
N GLY A 4 9.07 -15.77 7.79
CA GLY A 4 7.81 -15.81 7.03
C GLY A 4 7.16 -14.45 6.79
N GLN A 5 7.10 -13.58 7.81
CA GLN A 5 6.57 -12.21 7.66
C GLN A 5 7.45 -11.33 6.75
N ALA A 6 8.76 -11.52 6.79
CA ALA A 6 9.69 -10.82 5.91
C ALA A 6 9.52 -11.25 4.45
N ILE A 7 9.40 -12.57 4.18
CA ILE A 7 9.17 -13.11 2.84
C ILE A 7 7.84 -12.62 2.27
N PHE A 8 6.77 -12.65 3.07
CA PHE A 8 5.47 -12.10 2.67
C PHE A 8 5.55 -10.62 2.28
N SER A 9 6.22 -9.81 3.10
CA SER A 9 6.41 -8.38 2.82
C SER A 9 7.20 -8.13 1.52
N VAL A 10 8.21 -8.96 1.24
CA VAL A 10 9.00 -8.89 0.00
C VAL A 10 8.14 -9.24 -1.22
N TRP A 11 7.34 -10.30 -1.14
CA TRP A 11 6.42 -10.67 -2.22
C TRP A 11 5.38 -9.59 -2.50
N MET A 12 4.83 -8.98 -1.44
CA MET A 12 3.96 -7.80 -1.56
C MET A 12 4.67 -6.64 -2.28
N ALA A 13 5.92 -6.37 -1.93
CA ALA A 13 6.71 -5.33 -2.60
C ALA A 13 6.93 -5.63 -4.10
N ILE A 14 7.24 -6.88 -4.45
CA ILE A 14 7.40 -7.30 -5.86
C ILE A 14 6.08 -7.12 -6.62
N GLY A 15 4.96 -7.55 -6.06
CA GLY A 15 3.64 -7.38 -6.67
C GLY A 15 3.32 -5.90 -6.93
N SER A 16 3.58 -5.03 -5.95
CA SER A 16 3.40 -3.59 -6.08
C SER A 16 4.33 -2.98 -7.14
N ILE A 17 5.61 -3.37 -7.20
CA ILE A 17 6.55 -2.92 -8.24
C ILE A 17 6.03 -3.29 -9.62
N LEU A 18 5.61 -4.55 -9.83
CA LEU A 18 5.09 -5.00 -11.12
C LEU A 18 3.81 -4.27 -11.50
N GLY A 19 2.90 -4.06 -10.54
CA GLY A 19 1.66 -3.31 -10.76
C GLY A 19 1.92 -1.85 -11.15
N TYR A 20 2.78 -1.15 -10.42
CA TYR A 20 3.12 0.25 -10.72
C TYR A 20 3.94 0.39 -12.01
N ALA A 21 4.86 -0.55 -12.28
CA ALA A 21 5.59 -0.61 -13.54
C ALA A 21 4.66 -0.79 -14.75
N ALA A 22 3.67 -1.68 -14.63
CA ALA A 22 2.68 -1.90 -15.69
C ALA A 22 1.94 -0.61 -16.08
N VAL A 23 1.65 0.26 -15.10
CA VAL A 23 1.00 1.56 -15.34
C VAL A 23 1.99 2.61 -15.83
N ALA A 24 3.18 2.70 -15.24
CA ALA A 24 4.20 3.69 -15.59
C ALA A 24 4.68 3.57 -17.05
N TYR A 25 5.00 2.34 -17.48
CA TYR A 25 5.53 2.10 -18.83
C TYR A 25 4.44 2.17 -19.91
N GLY A 26 3.18 1.86 -19.59
CA GLY A 26 2.00 2.10 -20.44
C GLY A 26 2.21 1.84 -21.94
N THR A 27 2.70 0.65 -22.28
CA THR A 27 2.94 0.18 -23.66
C THR A 27 2.17 -1.10 -23.98
N TRP A 28 1.16 -1.42 -23.18
CA TRP A 28 0.31 -2.61 -23.31
C TRP A 28 -0.47 -2.62 -24.63
N HIS A 29 -0.84 -1.46 -25.16
CA HIS A 29 -1.46 -1.30 -26.48
C HIS A 29 -0.61 -1.84 -27.63
N ARG A 30 0.72 -1.97 -27.46
CA ARG A 30 1.61 -2.61 -28.45
C ARG A 30 1.64 -4.13 -28.34
N TRP A 31 1.49 -4.65 -27.13
CA TRP A 31 1.46 -6.09 -26.86
C TRP A 31 0.10 -6.70 -27.21
N PHE A 32 -0.97 -5.95 -27.01
CA PHE A 32 -2.35 -6.37 -27.31
C PHE A 32 -3.03 -5.37 -28.26
N PRO A 33 -2.60 -5.29 -29.54
CA PRO A 33 -3.17 -4.35 -30.51
C PRO A 33 -4.67 -4.61 -30.77
N SER A 34 -5.13 -5.85 -30.57
CA SER A 34 -6.54 -6.24 -30.66
C SER A 34 -7.48 -5.56 -29.66
N LEU A 35 -6.94 -4.96 -28.59
CA LEU A 35 -7.73 -4.24 -27.57
C LEU A 35 -7.99 -2.77 -27.94
N LYS A 36 -7.31 -2.23 -28.97
CA LYS A 36 -7.51 -0.86 -29.44
C LYS A 36 -8.69 -0.80 -30.41
N THR A 37 -9.68 0.04 -30.11
CA THR A 37 -10.84 0.30 -30.97
C THR A 37 -10.98 1.81 -31.21
N SER A 38 -11.78 2.24 -32.18
CA SER A 38 -11.91 3.68 -32.49
C SER A 38 -12.53 4.51 -31.34
N ALA A 39 -13.07 3.86 -30.31
CA ALA A 39 -13.66 4.49 -29.13
C ALA A 39 -12.76 4.42 -27.88
N CYS A 40 -11.57 3.79 -27.97
CA CYS A 40 -10.68 3.56 -26.82
C CYS A 40 -9.28 4.09 -27.16
N CYS A 41 -8.88 5.17 -26.47
CA CYS A 41 -7.56 5.78 -26.56
C CYS A 41 -6.46 4.84 -26.04
N ASP A 42 -5.19 5.19 -26.28
CA ASP A 42 -4.05 4.35 -25.89
C ASP A 42 -4.02 4.05 -24.37
N ALA A 43 -4.35 5.03 -23.52
CA ALA A 43 -4.47 4.82 -22.08
C ALA A 43 -5.60 3.84 -21.70
N CYS A 44 -6.73 3.86 -22.42
CA CYS A 44 -7.85 2.93 -22.23
C CYS A 44 -7.46 1.49 -22.65
N ALA A 45 -6.73 1.35 -23.76
CA ALA A 45 -6.24 0.06 -24.22
C ALA A 45 -5.20 -0.51 -23.24
N ASP A 46 -4.33 0.35 -22.69
CA ASP A 46 -3.34 -0.05 -21.71
C ASP A 46 -3.97 -0.60 -20.41
N LEU A 47 -5.00 0.10 -19.90
CA LEU A 47 -5.71 -0.31 -18.70
C LEU A 47 -6.41 -1.67 -18.88
N LYS A 48 -7.04 -1.90 -20.04
CA LYS A 48 -7.66 -3.19 -20.37
C LYS A 48 -6.64 -4.33 -20.44
N GLY A 49 -5.49 -4.07 -21.07
CA GLY A 49 -4.41 -5.05 -21.17
C GLY A 49 -3.84 -5.44 -19.80
N ALA A 50 -3.61 -4.45 -18.94
CA ALA A 50 -3.16 -4.68 -17.57
C ALA A 50 -4.19 -5.48 -16.75
N PHE A 51 -5.48 -5.15 -16.87
CA PHE A 51 -6.57 -5.86 -16.18
C PHE A 51 -6.67 -7.32 -16.60
N LEU A 52 -6.64 -7.62 -17.90
CA LEU A 52 -6.69 -9.00 -18.40
C LEU A 52 -5.47 -9.80 -17.94
N THR A 53 -4.28 -9.20 -17.94
CA THR A 53 -3.06 -9.85 -17.44
C THR A 53 -3.18 -10.17 -15.95
N ALA A 54 -3.72 -9.24 -15.14
CA ALA A 54 -3.96 -9.47 -13.72
C ALA A 54 -4.93 -10.63 -13.48
N VAL A 55 -6.03 -10.71 -14.25
CA VAL A 55 -7.00 -11.83 -14.16
C VAL A 55 -6.31 -13.17 -14.42
N VAL A 56 -5.49 -13.27 -15.47
CA VAL A 56 -4.76 -14.52 -15.79
C VAL A 56 -3.81 -14.90 -14.65
N LEU A 57 -3.05 -13.94 -14.10
CA LEU A 57 -2.13 -14.21 -12.99
C LEU A 57 -2.88 -14.67 -11.72
N ILE A 58 -4.04 -14.06 -11.41
CA ILE A 58 -4.87 -14.46 -10.26
C ILE A 58 -5.43 -15.87 -10.46
N VAL A 59 -5.88 -16.22 -11.66
CA VAL A 59 -6.38 -17.58 -11.95
C VAL A 59 -5.26 -18.59 -11.77
N ILE A 60 -4.07 -18.32 -12.31
CA ILE A 60 -2.91 -19.22 -12.16
C ILE A 60 -2.53 -19.36 -10.69
N SER A 61 -2.41 -18.27 -9.94
CA SER A 61 -2.04 -18.34 -8.51
C SER A 61 -3.08 -19.08 -7.69
N THR A 62 -4.37 -18.89 -7.98
CA THR A 62 -5.47 -19.59 -7.31
C THR A 62 -5.40 -21.09 -7.59
N VAL A 63 -5.20 -21.49 -8.85
CA VAL A 63 -5.05 -22.91 -9.24
C VAL A 63 -3.83 -23.52 -8.56
N VAL A 64 -2.68 -22.85 -8.57
CA VAL A 64 -1.47 -23.34 -7.89
C VAL A 64 -1.70 -23.49 -6.40
N THR A 65 -2.39 -22.52 -5.76
CA THR A 65 -2.72 -22.59 -4.34
C THR A 65 -3.64 -23.78 -4.06
N MET A 66 -4.68 -23.99 -4.85
CA MET A 66 -5.57 -25.15 -4.69
C MET A 66 -4.89 -26.50 -4.92
N LEU A 67 -3.84 -26.55 -5.74
CA LEU A 67 -3.11 -27.78 -6.02
C LEU A 67 -2.01 -28.10 -4.99
N LEU A 68 -1.42 -27.07 -4.36
CA LEU A 68 -0.26 -27.23 -3.48
C LEU A 68 -0.57 -26.99 -1.99
N ALA A 69 -1.67 -26.29 -1.67
CA ALA A 69 -2.03 -26.05 -0.28
C ALA A 69 -2.67 -27.32 0.30
N ASP A 70 -1.95 -27.98 1.19
CA ASP A 70 -2.53 -29.03 2.03
C ASP A 70 -3.51 -28.39 3.02
N GLU A 71 -4.75 -28.85 3.01
CA GLU A 71 -5.77 -28.42 3.97
C GLU A 71 -5.56 -29.16 5.30
N GLN A 72 -5.32 -28.41 6.37
CA GLN A 72 -5.27 -28.97 7.71
C GLN A 72 -6.70 -29.05 8.28
N SER A 73 -7.18 -30.24 8.59
CA SER A 73 -8.50 -30.44 9.18
C SER A 73 -8.54 -29.80 10.58
N LEU A 74 -9.47 -28.85 10.77
CA LEU A 74 -9.75 -28.28 12.08
C LEU A 74 -10.47 -29.34 12.93
N ASP A 75 -9.72 -30.00 13.82
CA ASP A 75 -10.33 -30.84 14.85
C ASP A 75 -11.15 -29.95 15.79
N ASN A 76 -12.46 -30.18 15.80
CA ASN A 76 -13.49 -29.33 16.43
C ASN A 76 -13.47 -29.31 17.98
N GLU A 77 -12.42 -29.80 18.64
CA GLU A 77 -12.46 -30.02 20.09
C GLU A 77 -11.81 -28.93 20.96
N GLY A 78 -11.25 -27.86 20.38
CA GLY A 78 -10.49 -26.87 21.16
C GLY A 78 -10.87 -25.39 21.00
N VAL A 79 -11.65 -25.02 20.00
CA VAL A 79 -11.89 -23.61 19.68
C VAL A 79 -13.38 -23.32 19.83
N GLY A 80 -13.73 -22.25 20.55
CA GLY A 80 -15.05 -21.62 20.49
C GLY A 80 -15.41 -21.06 19.10
N GLY A 81 -14.96 -21.72 18.03
CA GLY A 81 -15.22 -21.45 16.61
C GLY A 81 -16.49 -22.12 16.10
N ALA A 82 -17.18 -22.90 16.94
CA ALA A 82 -18.55 -23.36 16.68
C ALA A 82 -19.54 -22.20 16.46
N ALA A 83 -19.20 -20.96 16.84
CA ALA A 83 -20.01 -19.78 16.54
C ALA A 83 -19.92 -19.32 15.08
N PHE A 84 -18.81 -19.58 14.36
CA PHE A 84 -18.66 -19.11 12.97
C PHE A 84 -19.11 -20.14 11.93
N ALA A 85 -19.00 -21.43 12.26
CA ALA A 85 -19.41 -22.51 11.36
C ALA A 85 -20.93 -22.76 11.34
N GLN A 86 -21.68 -22.25 12.32
CA GLN A 86 -23.11 -22.50 12.45
C GLN A 86 -23.95 -21.24 12.26
N THR A 87 -23.78 -20.50 11.16
CA THR A 87 -24.73 -19.42 10.84
C THR A 87 -24.82 -19.13 9.34
N CYS A 88 -25.65 -19.90 8.66
CA CYS A 88 -26.28 -19.53 7.39
C CYS A 88 -27.26 -18.34 7.57
N GLY A 89 -26.77 -17.18 8.03
CA GLY A 89 -27.58 -15.99 8.25
C GLY A 89 -26.70 -14.75 8.37
N GLY A 90 -26.70 -13.91 7.34
CA GLY A 90 -25.82 -12.74 7.24
C GLY A 90 -25.88 -11.77 8.42
N LEU A 91 -26.99 -11.70 9.16
CA LEU A 91 -27.11 -10.83 10.34
C LEU A 91 -26.44 -11.38 11.60
N ASN A 92 -26.48 -12.69 11.82
CA ASN A 92 -25.89 -13.31 13.00
C ASN A 92 -24.35 -13.30 12.92
N ALA A 93 -23.78 -13.41 11.72
CA ALA A 93 -22.33 -13.24 11.51
C ALA A 93 -21.85 -11.84 11.93
N PHE A 94 -22.62 -10.79 11.66
CA PHE A 94 -22.29 -9.44 12.14
C PHE A 94 -22.46 -9.31 13.66
N ILE A 95 -23.51 -9.89 14.24
CA ILE A 95 -23.73 -9.87 15.69
C ILE A 95 -22.60 -10.59 16.41
N ASP A 96 -22.18 -11.76 15.92
CA ASP A 96 -21.06 -12.51 16.48
C ASP A 96 -19.74 -11.76 16.30
N LEU A 97 -19.52 -11.09 15.16
CA LEU A 97 -18.36 -10.21 14.96
C LEU A 97 -18.35 -9.05 15.97
N PHE A 98 -19.48 -8.38 16.19
CA PHE A 98 -19.60 -7.29 17.15
C PHE A 98 -19.48 -7.79 18.60
N ALA A 99 -19.97 -9.00 18.90
CA ALA A 99 -19.80 -9.64 20.19
C ALA A 99 -18.33 -10.01 20.44
N SER A 100 -17.64 -10.57 19.45
CA SER A 100 -16.20 -10.83 19.50
C SER A 100 -15.38 -9.55 19.65
N LEU A 101 -15.76 -8.45 18.97
CA LEU A 101 -15.11 -7.15 19.11
C LEU A 101 -15.28 -6.57 20.53
N LYS A 102 -16.44 -6.79 21.15
CA LYS A 102 -16.76 -6.32 22.50
C LYS A 102 -16.09 -7.16 23.60
N ASN A 103 -15.93 -8.46 23.36
CA ASN A 103 -15.29 -9.40 24.31
C ASN A 103 -13.76 -9.46 24.18
N MET A 104 -13.19 -8.72 23.23
CA MET A 104 -11.76 -8.66 23.00
C MET A 104 -11.05 -7.85 24.10
N SER A 105 -9.80 -8.20 24.37
CA SER A 105 -9.01 -7.50 25.38
C SER A 105 -8.81 -6.02 25.06
N PRO A 106 -8.73 -5.15 26.09
CA PRO A 106 -8.47 -3.72 25.89
C PRO A 106 -7.14 -3.44 25.18
N ALA A 107 -6.18 -4.36 25.24
CA ALA A 107 -4.91 -4.25 24.53
C ALA A 107 -5.09 -4.46 23.02
N MET A 108 -5.81 -5.51 22.61
CA MET A 108 -6.02 -5.78 21.19
C MET A 108 -6.95 -4.75 20.53
N PHE A 109 -7.99 -4.28 21.23
CA PHE A 109 -8.85 -3.22 20.71
C PHE A 109 -8.07 -1.93 20.37
N ARG A 110 -7.07 -1.57 21.19
CA ARG A 110 -6.19 -0.41 20.92
C ARG A 110 -5.36 -0.60 19.66
N VAL A 111 -4.83 -1.80 19.42
CA VAL A 111 -4.05 -2.12 18.21
C VAL A 111 -4.94 -2.05 16.97
N LEU A 112 -6.15 -2.63 17.04
CA LEU A 112 -7.13 -2.60 15.96
C LEU A 112 -7.55 -1.17 15.61
N ALA A 113 -7.92 -0.38 16.63
CA ALA A 113 -8.32 1.02 16.44
C ALA A 113 -7.19 1.86 15.82
N LEU A 114 -5.97 1.73 16.33
CA LEU A 114 -4.81 2.45 15.79
C LEU A 114 -4.52 2.04 14.34
N THR A 115 -4.65 0.74 14.03
CA THR A 115 -4.49 0.22 12.67
C THR A 115 -5.57 0.79 11.74
N ALA A 116 -6.84 0.82 12.17
CA ALA A 116 -7.94 1.40 11.41
C ALA A 116 -7.71 2.89 11.09
N PHE A 117 -7.34 3.70 12.10
CA PHE A 117 -7.02 5.12 11.86
C PHE A 117 -5.82 5.32 10.94
N THR A 118 -4.81 4.45 11.05
CA THR A 118 -3.65 4.51 10.16
C THR A 118 -4.07 4.24 8.72
N TRP A 119 -4.85 3.19 8.46
CA TRP A 119 -5.35 2.89 7.12
C TRP A 119 -6.29 3.97 6.58
N LEU A 120 -7.14 4.57 7.42
CA LEU A 120 -7.97 5.72 7.05
C LEU A 120 -7.12 6.92 6.61
N SER A 121 -5.96 7.15 7.24
CA SER A 121 -5.02 8.20 6.83
C SER A 121 -4.30 7.88 5.51
N TRP A 122 -4.01 6.61 5.25
CA TRP A 122 -3.32 6.17 4.03
C TRP A 122 -4.24 6.10 2.81
N PHE A 123 -5.54 5.91 3.01
CA PHE A 123 -6.50 5.74 1.93
C PHE A 123 -6.52 6.92 0.93
N PRO A 124 -6.62 8.20 1.37
CA PRO A 124 -6.55 9.33 0.45
C PRO A 124 -5.21 9.40 -0.29
N PHE A 125 -4.10 9.08 0.39
CA PHE A 125 -2.80 9.06 -0.26
C PHE A 125 -2.76 8.03 -1.38
N LEU A 126 -3.15 6.79 -1.12
CA LEU A 126 -3.13 5.72 -2.12
C LEU A 126 -4.03 6.04 -3.33
N GLN A 127 -5.15 6.75 -3.12
CA GLN A 127 -6.11 7.04 -4.17
C GLN A 127 -5.80 8.31 -4.97
N TYR A 128 -5.21 9.33 -4.34
CA TYR A 128 -5.03 10.65 -4.95
C TYR A 128 -3.58 11.05 -5.22
N ASN A 129 -2.58 10.23 -4.87
CA ASN A 129 -1.17 10.61 -5.05
C ASN A 129 -0.75 10.79 -6.52
N THR A 130 -1.23 9.96 -7.45
CA THR A 130 -0.93 10.09 -8.88
C THR A 130 -1.71 11.22 -9.51
N ASP A 131 -2.92 11.50 -9.01
CA ASP A 131 -3.70 12.66 -9.43
C ASP A 131 -3.04 13.97 -8.96
N TRP A 132 -2.54 13.98 -7.72
CA TRP A 132 -1.72 15.07 -7.19
C TRP A 132 -0.48 15.32 -8.06
N MET A 133 0.22 14.26 -8.47
CA MET A 133 1.36 14.37 -9.39
C MET A 133 0.93 14.93 -10.77
N GLY A 134 -0.20 14.46 -11.32
CA GLY A 134 -0.72 14.91 -12.61
C GLY A 134 -1.20 16.36 -12.62
N ARG A 135 -1.89 16.80 -11.56
CA ARG A 135 -2.57 18.11 -11.49
C ARG A 135 -1.75 19.18 -10.82
N GLU A 136 -1.18 18.88 -9.65
CA GLU A 136 -0.47 19.89 -8.87
C GLU A 136 0.96 20.05 -9.38
N ILE A 137 1.68 18.95 -9.62
CA ILE A 137 3.09 19.01 -10.04
C ILE A 137 3.25 19.25 -11.54
N TYR A 138 2.56 18.46 -12.38
CA TYR A 138 2.65 18.59 -13.84
C TYR A 138 1.68 19.63 -14.44
N HIS A 139 0.84 20.26 -13.61
CA HIS A 139 -0.14 21.26 -14.02
C HIS A 139 -1.07 20.79 -15.16
N GLY A 140 -1.34 19.49 -15.24
CA GLY A 140 -2.26 18.89 -16.19
C GLY A 140 -3.73 19.08 -15.77
N ASN A 141 -4.65 18.98 -16.73
CA ASN A 141 -6.08 19.05 -16.46
C ASN A 141 -6.81 17.91 -17.17
N PRO A 142 -7.40 16.94 -16.43
CA PRO A 142 -8.13 15.82 -17.02
C PRO A 142 -9.43 16.24 -17.72
N ASN A 143 -9.94 17.45 -17.45
CA ASN A 143 -11.13 18.02 -18.10
C ASN A 143 -10.76 19.14 -19.09
N GLY A 144 -9.49 19.29 -19.44
CA GLY A 144 -9.03 20.34 -20.35
C GLY A 144 -9.56 20.13 -21.76
N VAL A 145 -10.11 21.18 -22.38
CA VAL A 145 -10.61 21.17 -23.77
C VAL A 145 -9.47 21.17 -24.80
N ALA A 146 -8.22 21.19 -24.35
CA ALA A 146 -7.02 21.19 -25.17
C ALA A 146 -6.24 19.90 -24.94
N ASP A 147 -5.96 19.15 -26.02
CA ASP A 147 -5.22 17.88 -25.99
C ASP A 147 -3.89 17.99 -25.20
N MET A 148 -3.23 19.14 -25.27
CA MET A 148 -1.99 19.44 -24.55
C MET A 148 -2.11 19.40 -23.02
N ALA A 149 -3.31 19.59 -22.46
CA ALA A 149 -3.55 19.57 -21.01
C ALA A 149 -3.82 18.16 -20.48
N ASP A 150 -4.44 17.30 -21.30
CA ASP A 150 -4.64 15.88 -21.00
C ASP A 150 -3.31 15.11 -21.12
N ASP A 151 -2.49 15.42 -22.14
CA ASP A 151 -1.16 14.81 -22.30
C ASP A 151 -0.24 15.08 -21.10
N LYS A 152 -0.25 16.31 -20.57
CA LYS A 152 0.52 16.67 -19.36
C LYS A 152 0.01 15.97 -18.11
N TYR A 153 -1.30 15.81 -17.99
CA TYR A 153 -1.91 15.06 -16.88
C TYR A 153 -1.48 13.59 -16.93
N ASN A 154 -1.62 12.95 -18.10
CA ASN A 154 -1.23 11.56 -18.30
C ASN A 154 0.28 11.33 -18.09
N ALA A 155 1.13 12.29 -18.50
CA ALA A 155 2.56 12.27 -18.20
C ALA A 155 2.84 12.33 -16.69
N GLY A 156 2.19 13.25 -15.96
CA GLY A 156 2.35 13.35 -14.51
C GLY A 156 1.81 12.13 -13.75
N VAL A 157 0.72 11.50 -14.23
CA VAL A 157 0.20 10.25 -13.67
C VAL A 157 1.20 9.11 -13.86
N ARG A 158 1.82 8.99 -15.04
CA ARG A 158 2.88 7.98 -15.31
C ARG A 158 4.09 8.19 -14.39
N GLU A 159 4.50 9.44 -14.20
CA GLU A 159 5.61 9.80 -13.29
C GLU A 159 5.25 9.55 -11.81
N GLY A 160 3.99 9.78 -11.42
CA GLY A 160 3.48 9.38 -10.11
C GLY A 160 3.55 7.86 -9.90
N ALA A 161 3.25 7.07 -10.94
CA ALA A 161 3.41 5.62 -10.90
C ALA A 161 4.89 5.20 -10.76
N ILE A 162 5.83 5.93 -11.37
CA ILE A 162 7.27 5.73 -11.13
C ILE A 162 7.63 6.05 -9.67
N GLY A 163 7.08 7.13 -9.11
CA GLY A 163 7.22 7.44 -7.68
C GLY A 163 6.75 6.29 -6.80
N LEU A 164 5.59 5.70 -7.09
CA LEU A 164 5.05 4.55 -6.39
C LEU A 164 5.89 3.27 -6.57
N LEU A 165 6.54 3.11 -7.72
CA LEU A 165 7.53 2.06 -7.93
C LEU A 165 8.73 2.25 -7.01
N LEU A 166 9.27 3.47 -6.91
CA LEU A 166 10.36 3.81 -5.97
C LEU A 166 9.95 3.60 -4.52
N CYS A 167 8.71 3.96 -4.16
CA CYS A 167 8.11 3.66 -2.87
C CYS A 167 8.10 2.15 -2.58
N SER A 168 7.73 1.33 -3.57
CA SER A 168 7.71 -0.12 -3.41
C SER A 168 9.11 -0.73 -3.34
N ALA A 169 10.10 -0.12 -4.01
CA ALA A 169 11.49 -0.51 -3.90
C ALA A 169 12.07 -0.18 -2.51
N SER A 170 11.79 1.01 -1.98
CA SER A 170 12.23 1.40 -0.63
C SER A 170 11.51 0.60 0.45
N LEU A 171 10.22 0.30 0.25
CA LEU A 171 9.44 -0.65 1.05
C LEU A 171 10.16 -2.00 1.14
N GLY A 172 10.43 -2.63 -0.02
CA GLY A 172 11.08 -3.94 -0.10
C GLY A 172 12.48 -3.94 0.53
N ALA A 173 13.27 -2.88 0.28
CA ALA A 173 14.58 -2.72 0.93
C ALA A 173 14.45 -2.61 2.45
N THR A 174 13.51 -1.79 2.93
CA THR A 174 13.27 -1.57 4.36
C THR A 174 12.76 -2.84 5.05
N SER A 175 11.98 -3.69 4.37
CA SER A 175 11.49 -4.96 4.92
C SER A 175 12.61 -5.87 5.45
N PHE A 176 13.78 -5.89 4.80
CA PHE A 176 14.95 -6.64 5.29
C PHE A 176 15.60 -6.01 6.53
N LEU A 177 15.43 -4.70 6.73
CA LEU A 177 15.96 -3.96 7.87
C LEU A 177 15.03 -4.03 9.08
N ILE A 178 13.73 -4.26 8.89
CA ILE A 178 12.73 -4.30 9.97
C ILE A 178 13.10 -5.30 11.07
N PRO A 179 13.48 -6.56 10.81
CA PRO A 179 13.87 -7.49 11.87
C PRO A 179 15.06 -7.00 12.69
N LYS A 180 16.04 -6.35 12.04
CA LYS A 180 17.22 -5.78 12.72
C LYS A 180 16.84 -4.57 13.56
N LEU A 181 15.95 -3.71 13.06
CA LEU A 181 15.42 -2.57 13.80
C LEU A 181 14.59 -3.03 15.00
N CYS A 182 13.65 -3.96 14.84
CA CYS A 182 12.82 -4.51 15.91
C CYS A 182 13.61 -5.19 17.03
N ARG A 183 14.81 -5.72 16.71
CA ARG A 183 15.71 -6.27 17.73
C ARG A 183 16.47 -5.20 18.52
N LYS A 184 16.74 -4.04 17.91
CA LYS A 184 17.44 -2.91 18.56
C LYS A 184 16.48 -1.93 19.24
N LEU A 185 15.29 -1.77 18.70
CA LEU A 185 14.23 -0.86 19.14
C LEU A 185 12.93 -1.65 19.27
N THR A 186 12.17 -1.45 20.34
CA THR A 186 10.88 -2.14 20.55
C THR A 186 9.90 -1.88 19.40
N SER A 187 9.10 -2.88 19.02
CA SER A 187 8.07 -2.80 17.96
C SER A 187 7.17 -1.56 18.08
N LYS A 188 6.77 -1.21 19.33
CA LYS A 188 5.97 -0.02 19.63
C LYS A 188 6.67 1.30 19.26
N VAL A 189 7.97 1.40 19.52
CA VAL A 189 8.76 2.62 19.23
C VAL A 189 8.91 2.80 17.73
N ILE A 190 9.21 1.70 17.00
CA ILE A 190 9.33 1.74 15.54
C ILE A 190 8.01 2.14 14.89
N TRP A 191 6.89 1.60 15.38
CA TRP A 191 5.57 1.98 14.89
C TRP A 191 5.29 3.47 15.12
N SER A 192 5.54 3.98 16.33
CA SER A 192 5.36 5.41 16.62
C SER A 192 6.25 6.31 15.75
N ILE A 193 7.54 5.94 15.55
CA ILE A 193 8.45 6.67 14.66
C ILE A 193 7.90 6.67 13.23
N SER A 194 7.41 5.54 12.73
CA SER A 194 6.88 5.44 11.38
C SER A 194 5.66 6.34 11.17
N LEU A 195 4.73 6.39 12.13
CA LEU A 195 3.56 7.26 12.07
C LEU A 195 3.95 8.74 12.06
N PHE A 196 4.95 9.11 12.88
CA PHE A 196 5.49 10.47 12.87
C PHE A 196 6.20 10.80 11.55
N SER A 197 6.97 9.87 10.98
CA SER A 197 7.59 10.02 9.66
C SER A 197 6.54 10.22 8.56
N VAL A 198 5.42 9.46 8.58
CA VAL A 198 4.31 9.66 7.64
C VAL A 198 3.75 11.06 7.75
N PHE A 199 3.51 11.55 8.98
CA PHE A 199 3.01 12.91 9.19
C PHE A 199 3.94 13.97 8.57
N LEU A 200 5.26 13.87 8.79
CA LEU A 200 6.23 14.81 8.22
C LEU A 200 6.27 14.77 6.69
N ILE A 201 6.26 13.57 6.09
CA ILE A 201 6.32 13.41 4.64
C ILE A 201 5.03 13.92 4.00
N MET A 202 3.86 13.59 4.56
CA MET A 202 2.56 14.07 4.08
C MET A 202 2.44 15.60 4.18
N ALA A 203 2.87 16.19 5.30
CA ALA A 203 2.92 17.64 5.45
C ALA A 203 3.87 18.28 4.41
N GLY A 204 5.00 17.63 4.13
CA GLY A 204 5.92 18.04 3.08
C GLY A 204 5.28 18.00 1.68
N MET A 205 4.55 16.93 1.34
CA MET A 205 3.86 16.83 0.04
C MET A 205 2.81 17.93 -0.12
N VAL A 206 2.04 18.22 0.93
CA VAL A 206 1.09 19.36 0.92
C VAL A 206 1.82 20.68 0.73
N ALA A 207 2.95 20.90 1.42
CA ALA A 207 3.74 22.12 1.26
C ALA A 207 4.24 22.28 -0.19
N VAL A 208 4.75 21.21 -0.80
CA VAL A 208 5.18 21.20 -2.20
C VAL A 208 4.01 21.49 -3.15
N GLY A 209 2.84 20.87 -2.93
CA GLY A 209 1.63 21.12 -3.71
C GLY A 209 1.14 22.57 -3.64
N VAL A 210 1.13 23.16 -2.45
CA VAL A 210 0.76 24.57 -2.24
C VAL A 210 1.77 25.52 -2.89
N VAL A 211 3.07 25.24 -2.79
CA VAL A 211 4.12 26.05 -3.44
C VAL A 211 4.01 25.96 -4.95
N SER A 212 3.72 24.76 -5.48
CA SER A 212 3.55 24.53 -6.91
C SER A 212 2.32 25.27 -7.47
N THR A 213 1.19 25.26 -6.75
CA THR A 213 -0.08 25.86 -7.22
C THR A 213 -0.17 27.39 -7.05
N LYS A 214 0.50 27.98 -6.05
CA LYS A 214 0.40 29.43 -5.76
C LYS A 214 1.35 30.33 -6.57
N GLY A 215 2.16 29.76 -7.46
CA GLY A 215 3.09 30.51 -8.28
C GLY A 215 4.37 30.88 -7.52
N TYR A 216 5.50 30.57 -8.15
CA TYR A 216 6.87 30.84 -7.72
C TYR A 216 7.03 32.18 -6.95
N SER A 217 7.19 32.12 -5.64
CA SER A 217 7.83 33.20 -4.89
C SER A 217 9.35 32.94 -4.91
N PRO A 218 10.15 33.76 -5.63
CA PRO A 218 11.56 33.46 -5.92
C PRO A 218 12.44 33.29 -4.67
N SER A 219 12.02 33.80 -3.51
CA SER A 219 12.73 33.66 -2.24
C SER A 219 12.52 32.32 -1.53
N LEU A 220 11.39 31.64 -1.72
CA LEU A 220 11.08 30.38 -1.02
C LEU A 220 11.45 29.15 -1.87
N SER A 221 11.34 29.26 -3.19
CA SER A 221 11.86 28.25 -4.11
C SER A 221 13.38 28.11 -3.99
N THR A 222 14.14 29.18 -3.78
CA THR A 222 15.61 29.07 -3.66
C THR A 222 16.07 28.39 -2.37
N SER A 223 15.27 28.39 -1.29
CA SER A 223 15.61 27.70 -0.04
C SER A 223 15.07 26.27 0.05
N LEU A 224 14.03 25.91 -0.72
CA LEU A 224 13.47 24.56 -0.77
C LEU A 224 13.91 23.76 -2.01
N THR A 225 14.26 24.43 -3.11
CA THR A 225 14.73 23.81 -4.36
C THR A 225 16.10 24.37 -4.73
N VAL A 226 17.14 23.61 -4.42
CA VAL A 226 18.54 23.98 -4.71
C VAL A 226 18.83 24.20 -6.21
N ALA A 227 17.93 23.90 -7.16
CA ALA A 227 18.16 24.16 -8.60
C ALA A 227 16.93 24.02 -9.55
N GLY A 228 15.91 24.88 -9.47
CA GLY A 228 14.99 25.11 -10.63
C GLY A 228 13.77 24.18 -10.80
N PRO A 229 13.02 24.29 -11.92
CA PRO A 229 11.71 23.65 -12.16
C PRO A 229 11.76 22.12 -12.31
N ASP A 230 12.82 21.58 -12.92
CA ASP A 230 13.02 20.12 -13.06
C ASP A 230 13.21 19.43 -11.70
N ASN A 231 13.53 20.18 -10.65
CA ASN A 231 13.74 19.66 -9.31
C ASN A 231 12.45 19.43 -8.52
N LEU A 232 11.32 19.98 -8.95
CA LEU A 232 10.04 19.78 -8.26
C LEU A 232 9.55 18.34 -8.46
N ASN A 233 9.73 17.80 -9.67
CA ASN A 233 9.48 16.40 -9.99
C ASN A 233 10.41 15.49 -9.20
N ALA A 234 11.72 15.78 -9.19
CA ALA A 234 12.70 15.00 -8.42
C ALA A 234 12.42 15.03 -6.90
N LEU A 235 11.99 16.17 -6.37
CA LEU A 235 11.59 16.31 -4.97
C LEU A 235 10.35 15.48 -4.65
N ALA A 236 9.31 15.55 -5.50
CA ALA A 236 8.11 14.73 -5.37
C ALA A 236 8.45 13.23 -5.41
N LEU A 237 9.25 12.79 -6.40
CA LEU A 237 9.71 11.40 -6.50
C LEU A 237 10.53 10.96 -5.27
N THR A 238 11.34 11.85 -4.71
CA THR A 238 12.08 11.58 -3.46
C THR A 238 11.13 11.39 -2.28
N MET A 239 10.08 12.21 -2.18
CA MET A 239 9.04 12.04 -1.14
C MET A 239 8.31 10.70 -1.27
N PHE A 240 7.95 10.30 -2.49
CA PHE A 240 7.41 8.97 -2.76
C PHE A 240 8.38 7.85 -2.34
N ALA A 241 9.66 7.96 -2.67
CA ALA A 241 10.66 6.97 -2.24
C ALA A 241 10.77 6.91 -0.71
N LEU A 242 10.75 8.05 -0.02
CA LEU A 242 10.86 8.11 1.43
C LEU A 242 9.61 7.54 2.14
N ILE A 243 8.42 7.70 1.58
CA ILE A 243 7.18 7.22 2.20
C ILE A 243 7.07 5.69 2.22
N GLY A 244 7.80 5.00 1.34
CA GLY A 244 7.86 3.53 1.36
C GLY A 244 8.52 2.95 2.60
N ILE A 245 9.40 3.72 3.28
CA ILE A 245 10.04 3.31 4.54
C ILE A 245 9.00 3.09 5.65
N PRO A 246 8.16 4.09 6.02
CA PRO A 246 7.11 3.86 7.01
C PRO A 246 6.00 2.92 6.50
N GLN A 247 5.78 2.82 5.19
CA GLN A 247 4.85 1.83 4.63
C GLN A 247 5.30 0.39 4.95
N ALA A 248 6.60 0.13 5.00
CA ALA A 248 7.15 -1.19 5.36
C ALA A 248 6.83 -1.58 6.80
N VAL A 249 6.90 -0.59 7.69
CA VAL A 249 6.52 -0.74 9.09
C VAL A 249 5.02 -1.01 9.22
N LEU A 250 4.18 -0.28 8.46
CA LEU A 250 2.73 -0.47 8.45
C LEU A 250 2.31 -1.91 8.07
N TYR A 251 2.99 -2.53 7.11
CA TYR A 251 2.61 -3.87 6.64
C TYR A 251 3.08 -5.01 7.54
N SER A 252 3.97 -4.76 8.48
CA SER A 252 4.60 -5.82 9.29
C SER A 252 4.35 -5.66 10.79
N VAL A 253 4.52 -4.45 11.33
CA VAL A 253 4.56 -4.22 12.78
C VAL A 253 3.20 -4.34 13.46
N PRO A 254 2.07 -3.84 12.90
CA PRO A 254 0.74 -4.04 13.50
C PRO A 254 0.42 -5.52 13.73
N TRP A 255 0.76 -6.39 12.77
CA TRP A 255 0.55 -7.83 12.88
C TRP A 255 1.45 -8.48 13.94
N ALA A 256 2.71 -8.04 14.02
CA ALA A 256 3.63 -8.50 15.06
C ALA A 256 3.15 -8.09 16.47
N VAL A 257 2.68 -6.84 16.64
CA VAL A 257 2.14 -6.35 17.91
C VAL A 257 0.85 -7.06 18.27
N ALA A 258 -0.03 -7.32 17.29
CA ALA A 258 -1.22 -8.13 17.51
C ALA A 258 -0.86 -9.54 18.01
N ALA A 259 0.10 -10.21 17.37
CA ALA A 259 0.57 -11.53 17.78
C ALA A 259 1.15 -11.53 19.21
N GLU A 260 1.95 -10.53 19.58
CA GLU A 260 2.49 -10.37 20.94
C GLU A 260 1.37 -10.20 22.00
N VAL A 261 0.33 -9.42 21.69
CA VAL A 261 -0.81 -9.21 22.59
C VAL A 261 -1.60 -10.51 22.80
N VAL A 262 -1.87 -11.27 21.74
CA VAL A 262 -2.56 -12.57 21.84
C VAL A 262 -1.75 -13.57 22.66
N ALA A 263 -0.44 -13.63 22.44
CA ALA A 263 0.44 -14.53 23.17
C ALA A 263 0.53 -14.19 24.68
N GLY A 264 0.53 -12.91 25.04
CA GLY A 264 0.56 -12.46 26.43
C GLY A 264 -0.74 -12.73 27.21
N GLU A 265 -1.85 -12.97 26.53
CA GLU A 265 -3.18 -13.18 27.12
C GLU A 265 -3.57 -14.67 27.23
N GLY A 266 -2.63 -15.59 26.95
CA GLY A 266 -2.88 -17.04 27.04
C GLY A 266 -3.68 -17.61 25.85
N GLY A 267 -3.88 -16.82 24.79
CA GLY A 267 -4.47 -17.27 23.52
C GLY A 267 -3.49 -18.10 22.70
N GLY A 268 -3.17 -19.30 23.17
CA GLY A 268 -2.24 -20.22 22.52
C GLY A 268 -2.75 -20.75 21.17
N GLN A 269 -1.77 -21.06 20.31
CA GLN A 269 -1.78 -22.04 19.20
C GLN A 269 -2.09 -21.61 17.75
N GLY A 270 -2.69 -20.45 17.47
CA GLY A 270 -2.96 -20.05 16.07
C GLY A 270 -1.79 -19.39 15.31
N LEU A 271 -0.85 -18.76 16.02
CA LEU A 271 0.20 -17.90 15.43
C LEU A 271 1.64 -18.38 15.69
N GLY A 272 1.82 -19.47 16.45
CA GLY A 272 3.13 -20.10 16.66
C GLY A 272 3.78 -20.57 15.35
N PHE A 273 2.97 -20.90 14.33
CA PHE A 273 3.43 -21.30 13.01
C PHE A 273 4.19 -20.21 12.24
N LEU A 274 4.01 -18.93 12.60
CA LEU A 274 4.79 -17.86 11.99
C LEU A 274 6.17 -17.71 12.64
N CYS A 275 6.38 -18.07 13.90
CA CYS A 275 7.69 -17.93 14.56
C CYS A 275 8.68 -19.07 14.24
N ASP A 276 8.18 -20.24 13.82
CA ASP A 276 9.02 -21.41 13.48
C ASP A 276 9.37 -21.52 11.98
N LEU A 277 9.23 -20.42 11.22
CA LEU A 277 9.72 -20.27 9.84
C LEU A 277 10.59 -19.02 9.66
#